data_AF-Q641S2-F1
#
_entry.id   AF-Q641S2-F1
#
_cell.length_a   1.000
_cell.length_b   1.000
_cell.length_c   1.000
_cell.angle_alpha   90.00
_cell.angle_beta   90.00
_cell.angle_gamma   90.00
#
_symmetry.space_group_name_H-M   'P 1'
#
loop_
_entity.id
_entity.type
_entity.pdbx_description
1 polymer ?
#
loop_
_entity_poly.entity_id
_entity_poly.type
_entity_poly.pdbx_seq_one_letter_code
_entity_poly.pdbx_strand_id
1 'polypeptide(L)'
;MVVGAFPIAKLLYLGIRQISKPLANRIKAGARRSEFFRTYVCLPPAQVYHWVEMRSKMRIMGFRGAVIKPLNEDAAAELGAELLGEAIIFLIGGGCMVAEYSRQSANSHRKEEEMEARLGSMEAEIARLGLLTEELETRARVTERQQLAGK
;
A
#
# COMPACT_ATOMS: atom_id res chain seq x y z
N MET A 1 -9.78 18.79 -5.47
CA MET A 1 -10.27 18.62 -4.08
C MET A 1 -9.37 17.64 -3.34
N VAL A 2 -8.43 18.11 -2.51
CA VAL A 2 -7.50 17.27 -1.70
C VAL A 2 -7.80 17.43 -0.19
N VAL A 3 -8.99 17.91 0.15
CA VAL A 3 -9.35 18.37 1.51
C VAL A 3 -9.61 17.20 2.49
N GLY A 4 -9.59 15.94 2.03
CA GLY A 4 -9.82 14.75 2.87
C GLY A 4 -8.58 14.01 3.39
N ALA A 5 -7.36 14.35 2.93
CA ALA A 5 -6.17 13.56 3.28
C ALA A 5 -5.61 13.88 4.68
N PHE A 6 -5.73 15.14 5.12
CA PHE A 6 -5.14 15.60 6.39
C PHE A 6 -5.78 14.97 7.65
N PRO A 7 -7.11 14.77 7.75
CA PRO A 7 -7.72 14.10 8.90
C PRO A 7 -7.32 12.62 9.00
N ILE A 8 -7.33 11.89 7.89
CA ILE A 8 -7.05 10.44 7.88
C ILE A 8 -5.60 10.18 8.27
N ALA A 9 -4.64 10.88 7.67
CA ALA A 9 -3.22 10.71 7.98
C ALA A 9 -2.92 11.02 9.46
N LYS A 10 -3.52 12.09 10.01
CA LYS A 10 -3.34 12.46 11.42
C LYS A 10 -3.99 11.44 12.37
N LEU A 11 -5.18 10.93 12.04
CA LEU A 11 -5.86 9.88 12.81
C LEU A 11 -5.07 8.57 12.78
N LEU A 12 -4.54 8.17 11.62
CA LEU A 12 -3.67 7.00 11.50
C LEU A 12 -2.40 7.16 12.34
N TYR A 13 -1.74 8.31 12.27
CA TYR A 13 -0.56 8.61 13.10
C TYR A 13 -0.86 8.52 14.60
N LEU A 14 -1.97 9.12 15.05
CA LEU A 14 -2.39 9.07 16.44
C LEU A 14 -2.76 7.65 16.87
N GLY A 15 -3.49 6.90 16.02
CA GLY A 15 -3.90 5.52 16.26
C GLY A 15 -2.70 4.59 16.38
N ILE A 16 -1.73 4.70 15.47
CA ILE A 16 -0.45 3.98 15.55
C ILE A 16 0.22 4.29 16.89
N ARG A 17 0.37 5.57 17.25
CA ARG A 17 1.00 5.97 18.51
C ARG A 17 0.28 5.41 19.75
N GLN A 18 -1.05 5.31 19.71
CA GLN A 18 -1.85 4.76 20.80
C GLN A 18 -1.71 3.25 20.95
N ILE A 19 -1.44 2.52 19.85
CA ILE A 19 -1.17 1.07 19.85
C ILE A 19 0.31 0.79 20.17
N SER A 20 1.23 1.64 19.70
CA SER A 20 2.67 1.49 19.91
C SER A 20 3.03 1.49 21.40
N LYS A 21 2.42 2.37 22.21
CA LYS A 21 2.72 2.45 23.65
C LYS A 21 2.42 1.18 24.45
N PRO A 22 1.19 0.62 24.43
CA PRO A 22 0.91 -0.63 25.14
C PRO A 22 1.75 -1.78 24.59
N LEU A 23 2.02 -1.82 23.29
CA LEU A 23 2.88 -2.83 22.69
C LEU A 23 4.33 -2.71 23.20
N ALA A 24 4.90 -1.52 23.20
CA ALA A 24 6.23 -1.23 23.75
C ALA A 24 6.30 -1.64 25.23
N ASN A 25 5.28 -1.33 26.03
CA ASN A 25 5.22 -1.76 27.43
C ASN A 25 5.22 -3.30 27.57
N ARG A 26 4.52 -4.02 26.68
CA ARG A 26 4.54 -5.49 26.66
C ARG A 26 5.91 -6.05 26.26
N ILE A 27 6.58 -5.43 25.29
CA ILE A 27 7.93 -5.80 24.85
C ILE A 27 8.94 -5.52 25.96
N LYS A 28 8.84 -4.37 26.64
CA LYS A 28 9.65 -4.01 27.81
C LYS A 28 9.48 -5.02 28.94
N ALA A 29 8.25 -5.46 29.21
CA ALA A 29 7.98 -6.54 30.16
C ALA A 29 8.60 -7.88 29.71
N GLY A 30 8.65 -8.15 28.41
CA GLY A 30 9.36 -9.30 27.83
C GLY A 30 10.88 -9.22 28.03
N ALA A 31 11.48 -8.06 27.77
CA ALA A 31 12.90 -7.82 27.98
C ALA A 31 13.32 -7.98 29.45
N ARG A 32 12.45 -7.60 30.40
CA ARG A 32 12.70 -7.83 31.83
C ARG A 32 12.63 -9.30 32.23
N ARG A 33 11.90 -10.14 31.50
CA ARG A 33 11.78 -11.58 31.80
C ARG A 33 12.89 -12.42 31.17
N SER A 34 13.53 -11.92 30.12
CA SER A 34 14.52 -12.68 29.36
C SER A 34 15.73 -11.81 29.04
N GLU A 35 16.85 -12.12 29.69
CA GLU A 35 18.16 -11.51 29.41
C GLU A 35 18.60 -11.77 27.97
N PHE A 36 18.21 -12.90 27.38
CA PHE A 36 18.44 -13.19 25.96
C PHE A 36 17.69 -12.18 25.08
N PHE A 37 16.39 -11.98 25.33
CA PHE A 37 15.60 -11.03 24.55
C PHE A 37 16.13 -9.60 24.71
N ARG A 38 16.47 -9.22 25.94
CA ARG A 38 17.10 -7.94 26.24
C ARG A 38 18.39 -7.76 25.42
N THR A 39 19.33 -8.68 25.55
CA THR A 39 20.70 -8.56 24.99
C THR A 39 20.76 -8.70 23.47
N TYR A 40 19.95 -9.58 22.88
CA TYR A 40 20.06 -9.91 21.45
C TYR A 40 19.00 -9.24 20.58
N VAL A 41 17.83 -8.91 21.14
CA VAL A 41 16.70 -8.38 20.34
C VAL A 41 16.47 -6.90 20.62
N CYS A 42 16.55 -6.47 21.87
CA CYS A 42 16.18 -5.11 22.27
C CYS A 42 17.37 -4.13 22.23
N LEU A 43 18.48 -4.47 22.89
CA LEU A 43 19.65 -3.58 23.01
C LEU A 43 20.36 -3.28 21.69
N PRO A 44 20.66 -4.25 20.81
CA PRO A 44 21.49 -3.97 19.63
C PRO A 44 20.83 -2.95 18.69
N PRO A 45 19.54 -3.07 18.32
CA PRO A 45 18.86 -2.05 17.52
C PRO A 45 18.82 -0.70 18.21
N ALA A 46 18.59 -0.66 19.53
CA ALA A 46 18.54 0.59 20.29
C ALA A 46 19.89 1.32 20.31
N GLN A 47 20.99 0.60 20.52
CA GLN A 47 22.34 1.17 20.51
C GLN A 47 22.73 1.67 19.12
N VAL A 48 22.38 0.91 18.06
CA VAL A 48 22.60 1.35 16.67
C VAL A 48 21.78 2.60 16.36
N TYR A 49 20.50 2.63 16.73
CA TYR A 49 19.63 3.78 16.52
C TYR A 49 20.20 5.03 17.20
N HIS A 50 20.52 4.92 18.50
CA HIS A 50 21.11 6.01 19.27
C HIS A 50 22.44 6.48 18.69
N TRP A 51 23.29 5.55 18.25
CA TRP A 51 24.55 5.89 17.60
C TRP A 51 24.32 6.66 16.31
N VAL A 52 23.40 6.22 15.44
CA VAL A 52 23.06 6.91 14.19
C VAL A 52 22.45 8.28 14.47
N GLU A 53 21.51 8.37 15.41
CA GLU A 53 20.84 9.60 15.81
C GLU A 53 21.86 10.62 16.31
N MET A 54 22.69 10.23 17.29
CA MET A 54 23.69 11.12 17.85
C MET A 54 24.78 11.48 16.84
N ARG A 55 25.21 10.53 15.99
CA ARG A 55 26.18 10.80 14.91
C ARG A 55 25.65 11.85 13.95
N SER A 56 24.37 11.76 13.61
CA SER A 56 23.70 12.72 12.72
C SER A 56 23.58 14.08 13.38
N LYS A 57 23.13 14.13 14.65
CA LYS A 57 23.04 15.36 15.45
C LYS A 57 24.39 16.07 15.57
N MET A 58 25.46 15.34 15.88
CA MET A 58 26.81 15.91 16.01
C MET A 58 27.35 16.40 14.66
N ARG A 59 27.07 15.70 13.56
CA ARG A 59 27.45 16.15 12.22
C ARG A 59 26.74 17.45 11.83
N ILE A 60 25.45 17.57 12.14
CA ILE A 60 24.65 18.79 11.87
C ILE A 60 25.16 19.97 12.71
N MET A 61 25.57 19.73 13.95
CA MET A 61 26.15 20.75 14.84
C MET A 61 27.63 21.08 14.51
N GLY A 62 28.22 20.47 13.48
CA GLY A 62 29.61 20.71 13.08
C GLY A 62 30.67 20.00 13.92
N PHE A 63 30.27 19.24 14.94
CA PHE A 63 31.19 18.43 15.75
C PHE A 63 31.59 17.15 15.01
N ARG A 64 32.71 17.21 14.30
CA ARG A 64 33.33 16.05 13.66
C ARG A 64 34.18 15.28 14.68
N GLY A 65 33.88 13.99 14.88
CA GLY A 65 34.71 13.10 15.69
C GLY A 65 34.37 12.99 17.18
N ALA A 66 33.27 13.61 17.63
CA ALA A 66 32.82 13.43 19.00
C ALA A 66 32.49 11.96 19.32
N VAL A 67 33.02 11.45 20.44
CA VAL A 67 32.76 10.09 20.93
C VAL A 67 31.33 10.04 21.48
N ILE A 68 30.50 9.18 20.89
CA ILE A 68 29.12 8.99 21.30
C ILE A 68 29.11 7.97 22.44
N LYS A 69 28.62 8.39 23.61
CA LYS A 69 28.43 7.47 24.74
C LYS A 69 27.24 6.54 24.45
N PRO A 70 27.38 5.22 24.63
CA PRO A 70 26.26 4.29 24.50
C PRO A 70 25.19 4.60 25.54
N LEU A 71 23.95 4.20 25.25
CA LEU A 71 22.87 4.28 26.23
C LEU A 71 23.16 3.36 27.42
N ASN A 72 22.72 3.77 28.61
CA ASN A 72 22.63 2.84 29.73
C ASN A 72 21.65 1.70 29.37
N GLU A 73 21.78 0.55 30.02
CA GLU A 73 21.02 -0.63 29.61
C GLU A 73 19.51 -0.44 29.74
N ASP A 74 19.04 0.31 30.74
CA ASP A 74 17.62 0.57 30.96
C ASP A 74 17.02 1.46 29.86
N ALA A 75 17.72 2.52 29.46
CA ALA A 75 17.31 3.40 28.37
C ALA A 75 17.44 2.71 27.02
N ALA A 76 18.45 1.87 26.82
CA ALA A 76 18.57 1.03 25.63
C ALA A 76 17.41 0.04 25.54
N ALA A 77 16.99 -0.57 26.66
CA ALA A 77 15.85 -1.46 26.70
C ALA A 77 14.52 -0.75 26.47
N GLU A 78 14.37 0.49 26.95
CA GLU A 78 13.19 1.32 26.70
C GLU A 78 13.09 1.73 25.23
N LEU A 79 14.15 2.31 24.68
CA LEU A 79 14.22 2.68 23.27
C LEU A 79 14.03 1.47 22.35
N GLY A 80 14.68 0.34 22.66
CA GLY A 80 14.55 -0.88 21.88
C GLY A 80 13.13 -1.44 21.90
N ALA A 81 12.42 -1.34 23.03
CA ALA A 81 11.03 -1.77 23.13
C ALA A 81 10.08 -0.87 22.31
N GLU A 82 10.32 0.43 22.28
CA GLU A 82 9.59 1.37 21.44
C GLU A 82 9.82 1.09 19.95
N LEU A 83 11.08 0.95 19.53
CA LEU A 83 11.45 0.64 18.15
C LEU A 83 10.85 -0.69 17.68
N LEU A 84 10.92 -1.74 18.50
CA LEU A 84 10.31 -3.04 18.19
C LEU A 84 8.79 -2.94 18.09
N GLY A 85 8.15 -2.16 18.97
CA GLY A 85 6.70 -1.93 18.91
C GLY A 85 6.27 -1.26 17.62
N GLU A 86 6.99 -0.19 17.22
CA GLU A 86 6.74 0.48 15.95
C GLU A 86 7.02 -0.41 14.74
N ALA A 87 8.12 -1.18 14.77
CA ALA A 87 8.47 -2.12 13.70
C ALA A 87 7.39 -3.18 13.49
N ILE A 88 6.85 -3.76 14.58
CA ILE A 88 5.76 -4.75 14.49
C ILE A 88 4.52 -4.12 13.84
N ILE A 89 4.10 -2.93 14.28
CA ILE A 89 2.92 -2.26 13.71
C ILE A 89 3.16 -1.92 12.24
N PHE A 90 4.35 -1.44 11.90
CA PHE A 90 4.72 -1.11 10.52
C PHE A 90 4.75 -2.35 9.62
N LEU A 91 5.30 -3.47 10.09
CA LEU A 91 5.33 -4.72 9.33
C LEU A 91 3.93 -5.31 9.14
N ILE A 92 3.09 -5.29 10.18
CA ILE A 92 1.70 -5.75 10.07
C ILE A 92 0.93 -4.85 9.10
N GLY A 93 0.95 -3.53 9.32
CA GLY A 93 0.21 -2.57 8.48
C GLY A 93 0.71 -2.52 7.04
N GLY A 94 2.03 -2.45 6.85
CA GLY A 94 2.66 -2.48 5.53
C GLY A 94 2.46 -3.82 4.82
N GLY A 95 2.56 -4.93 5.55
CA GLY A 95 2.28 -6.27 5.02
C GLY A 95 0.83 -6.44 4.58
N CYS A 96 -0.13 -5.99 5.40
CA CYS A 96 -1.54 -5.96 5.02
C CYS A 96 -1.77 -5.11 3.77
N MET A 97 -1.22 -3.90 3.71
CA MET A 97 -1.36 -3.00 2.56
C MET A 97 -0.78 -3.61 1.28
N VAL A 98 0.40 -4.23 1.34
CA VAL A 98 1.02 -4.92 0.19
C VAL A 98 0.16 -6.11 -0.25
N ALA A 99 -0.36 -6.90 0.69
CA ALA A 99 -1.24 -8.03 0.40
C ALA A 99 -2.56 -7.58 -0.25
N GLU A 100 -3.17 -6.50 0.26
CA GLU A 100 -4.37 -5.89 -0.31
C GLU A 100 -4.11 -5.34 -1.71
N TYR A 101 -3.00 -4.62 -1.90
CA TYR A 101 -2.59 -4.09 -3.20
C TYR A 101 -2.38 -5.23 -4.22
N SER A 102 -1.70 -6.31 -3.82
CA SER A 102 -1.50 -7.49 -4.68
C SER A 102 -2.84 -8.13 -5.07
N ARG A 103 -3.76 -8.31 -4.11
CA ARG A 103 -5.10 -8.85 -4.36
C ARG A 103 -5.93 -7.94 -5.26
N GLN A 104 -5.85 -6.63 -5.04
CA GLN A 104 -6.58 -5.63 -5.81
C GLN A 104 -6.04 -5.54 -7.25
N SER A 105 -4.73 -5.55 -7.45
CA SER A 105 -4.10 -5.53 -8.77
C SER A 105 -4.54 -6.73 -9.62
N ALA A 106 -4.54 -7.94 -9.05
CA ALA A 106 -4.99 -9.14 -9.75
C ALA A 106 -6.48 -9.06 -10.18
N ASN A 107 -7.34 -8.51 -9.31
CA ASN A 107 -8.75 -8.30 -9.64
C ASN A 107 -8.98 -7.17 -10.66
N SER A 108 -8.15 -6.11 -10.63
CA SER A 108 -8.23 -5.01 -11.61
C SER A 108 -7.90 -5.51 -13.01
N HIS A 109 -6.83 -6.28 -13.16
CA HIS A 109 -6.46 -6.87 -14.45
C HIS A 109 -7.55 -7.80 -15.00
N ARG A 110 -8.11 -8.69 -14.17
CA ARG A 110 -9.24 -9.52 -14.62
C ARG A 110 -10.45 -8.68 -15.03
N LYS A 111 -10.73 -7.60 -14.32
CA LYS A 111 -11.84 -6.69 -14.65
C LYS A 111 -11.57 -5.92 -15.95
N GLU A 112 -10.33 -5.54 -16.21
CA GLU A 112 -9.90 -4.93 -17.47
C GLU A 112 -10.06 -5.92 -18.63
N GLU A 113 -9.58 -7.16 -18.48
CA GLU A 113 -9.76 -8.24 -19.48
C GLU A 113 -11.25 -8.53 -19.75
N GLU A 114 -12.08 -8.63 -18.70
CA GLU A 114 -13.52 -8.81 -18.84
C GLU A 114 -14.18 -7.61 -19.55
N MET A 115 -13.70 -6.39 -19.31
CA MET A 115 -14.21 -5.18 -19.94
C MET A 115 -13.80 -5.10 -21.41
N GLU A 116 -12.56 -5.44 -21.75
CA GLU A 116 -12.08 -5.53 -23.13
C GLU A 116 -12.84 -6.60 -23.92
N ALA A 117 -13.05 -7.79 -23.35
CA ALA A 117 -13.85 -8.84 -23.98
C ALA A 117 -15.30 -8.40 -24.23
N ARG A 118 -15.91 -7.67 -23.29
CA ARG A 118 -17.25 -7.10 -23.48
C ARG A 118 -17.28 -6.06 -24.59
N LEU A 119 -16.29 -5.16 -24.64
CA LEU A 119 -16.19 -4.16 -25.71
C LEU A 119 -16.03 -4.84 -27.07
N GLY A 120 -15.16 -5.83 -27.20
CA GLY A 120 -15.00 -6.59 -28.45
C GLY A 120 -16.28 -7.31 -28.89
N SER A 121 -17.05 -7.85 -27.94
CA SER A 121 -18.35 -8.46 -28.26
C SER A 121 -19.39 -7.44 -28.73
N MET A 122 -19.41 -6.24 -28.13
CA MET A 122 -20.29 -5.14 -28.53
C MET A 122 -19.92 -4.59 -29.91
N GLU A 123 -18.63 -4.45 -30.21
CA GLU A 123 -18.14 -4.05 -31.54
C GLU A 123 -18.54 -5.07 -32.62
N ALA A 124 -18.44 -6.37 -32.33
CA ALA A 124 -18.88 -7.43 -33.23
C ALA A 124 -20.40 -7.41 -33.46
N GLU A 125 -21.19 -7.14 -32.42
CA GLU A 125 -22.65 -7.00 -32.53
C GLU A 125 -23.04 -5.76 -33.36
N ILE A 126 -22.38 -4.62 -33.15
CA ILE A 126 -22.57 -3.41 -33.96
C ILE A 126 -22.22 -3.68 -35.43
N ALA A 127 -21.11 -4.34 -35.71
CA ALA A 127 -20.73 -4.71 -37.08
C ALA A 127 -21.76 -5.63 -37.74
N ARG A 128 -22.28 -6.62 -37.01
CA ARG A 128 -23.34 -7.51 -37.48
C ARG A 128 -24.64 -6.74 -37.77
N LEU A 129 -25.03 -5.82 -36.90
CA LEU A 129 -26.21 -4.95 -37.11
C LEU A 129 -26.01 -4.02 -38.32
N GLY A 130 -24.80 -3.50 -38.54
CA GLY A 130 -24.45 -2.72 -39.72
C GLY A 130 -24.66 -3.51 -41.02
N LEU A 131 -24.14 -4.74 -41.09
CA LEU A 131 -24.32 -5.63 -42.25
C LEU A 131 -25.79 -5.97 -42.52
N LEU A 132 -26.57 -6.25 -41.46
CA LEU A 132 -28.00 -6.51 -41.60
C LEU A 132 -28.75 -5.28 -42.13
N THR A 133 -28.36 -4.08 -41.71
CA THR A 133 -28.96 -2.83 -42.19
C THR A 133 -28.66 -2.64 -43.67
N GLU A 134 -27.42 -2.88 -44.11
CA GLU A 134 -27.02 -2.81 -45.52
C GLU A 134 -27.77 -3.85 -46.39
N GLU A 135 -27.94 -5.08 -45.88
CA GLU A 135 -28.71 -6.12 -46.55
C GLU A 135 -30.20 -5.73 -46.70
N LEU A 136 -30.79 -5.12 -45.67
CA LEU A 136 -32.18 -4.64 -45.74
C LEU A 136 -32.33 -3.49 -46.74
N GLU A 137 -31.39 -2.54 -46.77
CA GLU A 137 -31.41 -1.45 -47.75
C GLU A 137 -31.27 -1.95 -49.19
N THR A 138 -30.37 -2.92 -49.44
CA THR A 138 -30.20 -3.50 -50.78
C THR A 138 -31.45 -4.25 -51.22
N ARG A 139 -32.09 -5.02 -50.33
CA ARG A 139 -33.38 -5.67 -50.60
C ARG A 139 -34.48 -4.65 -50.92
N ALA A 140 -34.60 -3.59 -50.13
CA ALA A 140 -35.57 -2.52 -50.38
C ALA A 140 -35.37 -1.87 -51.76
N ARG A 141 -34.12 -1.54 -52.12
CA ARG A 141 -33.76 -1.00 -53.44
C ARG A 141 -34.09 -1.95 -54.59
N VAL A 142 -33.89 -3.26 -54.42
CA VAL A 142 -34.23 -4.26 -55.44
C VAL A 142 -35.75 -4.41 -55.59
N THR A 143 -36.50 -4.46 -54.49
CA THR A 143 -37.96 -4.54 -54.52
C THR A 143 -38.58 -3.31 -55.18
N GLU A 144 -38.05 -2.11 -54.90
CA GLU A 144 -38.48 -0.88 -55.56
C GLU A 144 -38.24 -0.94 -57.09
N ARG A 145 -37.06 -1.41 -57.52
CA ARG A 145 -36.75 -1.60 -58.95
C ARG A 145 -37.68 -2.63 -59.62
N GLN A 146 -38.02 -3.72 -58.94
CA GLN A 146 -38.96 -4.73 -59.47
C GLN A 146 -40.38 -4.17 -59.62
N GLN A 147 -40.84 -3.34 -58.69
CA GLN A 147 -42.14 -2.69 -58.78
C GLN A 147 -42.22 -1.66 -59.91
N LEU A 148 -41.11 -0.97 -60.20
CA LEU A 148 -41.01 -0.03 -61.31
C LEU A 148 -40.96 -0.72 -62.68
N ALA A 149 -40.31 -1.88 -62.79
CA ALA A 149 -40.22 -2.63 -64.05
C ALA A 149 -41.49 -3.42 -64.40
N GLY A 150 -42.36 -3.70 -63.43
CA GLY A 150 -43.63 -4.39 -63.63
C GLY A 150 -44.82 -3.48 -63.95
N LYS A 151 -44.61 -2.17 -64.09
CA LYS A 151 -45.60 -1.18 -64.53
C LYS A 151 -45.30 -0.74 -65.97
#